data_AF-T0Y1G1-F1
#
_entry.id   AF-T0Y1G1-F1
#
_cell.length_a   1.000
_cell.length_b   1.000
_cell.length_c   1.000
_cell.angle_alpha   90.00
_cell.angle_beta   90.00
_cell.angle_gamma   90.00
#
_symmetry.space_group_name_H-M   'P 1'
#
loop_
_entity.id
_entity.type
_entity.pdbx_description
1 polymer ?
#
loop_
_entity_poly.entity_id
_entity_poly.type
_entity_poly.pdbx_seq_one_letter_code
_entity_poly.pdbx_strand_id
1 'polypeptide(L)'
;DVIGGAIMLNDDSIYNRLKFIQNSTGAVPSPFDAWLTLRGIKTLSLRMRAHCDNAMEIFRYLAEKKEKGFVDRIYFPGNPGTKYNKIQVKQAKGYGGMISFSLNSPKAKEFAEALDLFTLGESLGGVESLVEILH
;
A
#
# COMPACT_ATOMS: atom_id res chain seq x y z
N ASP A 1 0.86 -14.70 -0.19
CA ASP A 1 0.22 -16.05 -0.09
C ASP A 1 -0.62 -16.37 -1.32
N VAL A 2 -1.20 -15.36 -1.98
CA VAL A 2 -1.88 -15.49 -3.27
C VAL A 2 -1.40 -14.41 -4.25
N ILE A 3 -1.31 -14.73 -5.54
CA ILE A 3 -1.11 -13.75 -6.62
C ILE A 3 -2.38 -13.69 -7.43
N GLY A 4 -2.88 -12.49 -7.72
CA GLY A 4 -4.11 -12.32 -8.47
C GLY A 4 -4.34 -10.91 -8.94
N GLY A 5 -5.31 -10.75 -9.83
CA GLY A 5 -5.77 -9.47 -10.34
C GLY A 5 -7.29 -9.45 -10.45
N ALA A 6 -7.87 -8.26 -10.38
CA ALA A 6 -9.30 -8.05 -10.54
C ALA A 6 -9.55 -6.81 -11.40
N ILE A 7 -10.63 -6.85 -12.18
CA ILE A 7 -11.12 -5.71 -12.96
C ILE A 7 -12.60 -5.53 -12.61
N MET A 8 -12.97 -4.32 -12.17
CA MET A 8 -14.34 -3.96 -11.83
C MET A 8 -14.87 -2.99 -12.89
N LEU A 9 -16.05 -3.27 -13.47
CA LEU A 9 -16.63 -2.53 -14.58
C LEU A 9 -18.10 -2.22 -14.30
N ASN A 10 -18.60 -1.15 -14.91
CA ASN A 10 -20.00 -0.76 -14.94
C ASN A 10 -20.56 -0.62 -16.38
N ASP A 11 -19.76 -1.01 -17.38
CA ASP A 11 -20.11 -0.96 -18.80
C ASP A 11 -20.10 -2.38 -19.38
N ASP A 12 -21.27 -2.84 -19.84
CA ASP A 12 -21.47 -4.18 -20.36
C ASP A 12 -20.71 -4.45 -21.67
N SER A 13 -20.54 -3.42 -22.51
CA SER A 13 -19.77 -3.54 -23.76
C SER A 13 -18.29 -3.83 -23.45
N ILE A 14 -17.71 -3.08 -22.50
CA ILE A 14 -16.33 -3.30 -22.06
C ILE A 14 -16.21 -4.67 -21.36
N TYR A 15 -17.18 -5.02 -20.50
CA TYR A 15 -17.22 -6.31 -19.83
C TYR A 15 -17.20 -7.48 -20.81
N ASN A 16 -18.07 -7.47 -21.83
CA ASN A 16 -18.17 -8.56 -22.79
C ASN A 16 -16.86 -8.75 -23.57
N ARG A 17 -16.20 -7.64 -23.96
CA ARG A 17 -14.89 -7.67 -24.64
C ARG A 17 -13.81 -8.27 -23.74
N LEU A 18 -13.72 -7.83 -22.48
CA LEU A 18 -12.72 -8.34 -21.53
C LEU A 18 -13.00 -9.79 -21.13
N LYS A 19 -14.27 -10.20 -21.01
CA LYS A 19 -14.66 -11.57 -20.70
C LYS A 19 -14.26 -12.52 -21.82
N PHE A 20 -14.45 -12.12 -23.07
CA PHE A 20 -13.98 -12.87 -24.23
C PHE A 20 -12.46 -13.06 -24.21
N ILE A 21 -11.70 -11.99 -23.92
CA ILE A 21 -10.23 -12.05 -23.81
C ILE A 21 -9.83 -13.00 -22.67
N GLN A 22 -10.40 -12.83 -21.47
CA GLN A 22 -10.10 -13.70 -20.31
C GLN A 22 -10.30 -15.18 -20.64
N ASN A 23 -11.41 -15.53 -21.32
CA ASN A 23 -11.70 -16.90 -21.70
C ASN A 23 -10.75 -17.41 -22.79
N SER A 24 -10.42 -16.58 -23.77
CA SER A 24 -9.60 -16.97 -24.93
C SER A 24 -8.11 -17.10 -24.59
N THR A 25 -7.59 -16.30 -23.66
CA THR A 25 -6.18 -16.37 -23.22
C THR A 25 -5.96 -17.33 -22.06
N GLY A 26 -7.01 -17.69 -21.32
CA GLY A 26 -6.95 -18.64 -20.22
C GLY A 26 -6.25 -18.11 -18.96
N ALA A 27 -5.97 -16.80 -18.88
CA ALA A 27 -5.37 -16.17 -17.70
C ALA A 27 -6.42 -16.02 -16.56
N VAL A 28 -6.82 -17.15 -15.98
CA VAL A 28 -7.81 -17.25 -14.90
C VAL A 28 -7.17 -17.72 -13.60
N PRO A 29 -7.65 -17.26 -12.43
CA PRO A 29 -7.11 -17.71 -11.15
C PRO A 29 -7.47 -19.18 -10.89
N SER A 30 -6.61 -19.89 -10.18
CA SER A 30 -6.95 -21.19 -9.60
C SER A 30 -8.15 -21.05 -8.65
N PRO A 31 -9.05 -22.05 -8.56
CA PRO A 31 -10.16 -22.03 -7.60
C PRO A 31 -9.69 -21.85 -6.14
N PHE A 32 -8.53 -22.40 -5.78
CA PHE A 32 -7.96 -22.25 -4.45
C PHE A 32 -7.49 -20.81 -4.17
N ASP A 33 -6.85 -20.17 -5.14
CA ASP A 33 -6.43 -18.76 -5.06
C ASP A 33 -7.63 -17.82 -4.98
N ALA A 34 -8.69 -18.10 -5.74
CA ALA A 34 -9.94 -17.38 -5.65
C ALA A 34 -10.55 -17.51 -4.24
N TRP A 35 -10.52 -18.71 -3.64
CA TRP A 35 -10.97 -18.92 -2.27
C TRP A 35 -10.11 -18.17 -1.23
N LEU A 36 -8.78 -18.21 -1.34
CA LEU A 36 -7.87 -17.45 -0.47
C LEU A 36 -8.14 -15.94 -0.55
N THR A 37 -8.34 -15.43 -1.77
CA THR A 37 -8.70 -14.03 -2.01
C THR A 37 -10.01 -13.66 -1.31
N LEU A 38 -11.06 -14.48 -1.49
CA LEU A 38 -12.35 -14.28 -0.82
C LEU A 38 -12.24 -14.35 0.70
N ARG A 39 -11.41 -15.27 1.23
CA ARG A 39 -11.11 -15.35 2.66
C ARG A 39 -10.46 -14.07 3.17
N GLY A 40 -9.47 -13.53 2.45
CA GLY A 40 -8.76 -12.31 2.80
C GLY A 40 -9.65 -11.05 2.76
N ILE A 41 -10.62 -11.00 1.85
CA ILE A 41 -11.58 -9.87 1.73
C ILE A 41 -12.43 -9.74 3.00
N LYS A 42 -12.78 -10.84 3.67
CA LYS A 42 -13.62 -10.82 4.89
C LYS A 42 -13.04 -9.96 6.01
N THR A 43 -11.71 -9.81 6.08
CA THR A 43 -11.04 -8.98 7.10
C THR A 43 -10.46 -7.68 6.53
N LEU A 44 -10.69 -7.38 5.26
CA LEU A 44 -10.07 -6.23 4.57
C LEU A 44 -10.36 -4.92 5.27
N SER A 45 -11.61 -4.66 5.67
CA SER A 45 -11.98 -3.40 6.33
C SER A 45 -11.28 -3.19 7.68
N LEU A 46 -11.10 -4.26 8.45
CA LEU A 46 -10.40 -4.23 9.74
C LEU A 46 -8.90 -4.01 9.54
N ARG A 47 -8.28 -4.75 8.62
CA ARG A 47 -6.86 -4.59 8.29
C ARG A 47 -6.56 -3.20 7.75
N MET A 48 -7.39 -2.68 6.83
CA MET A 48 -7.19 -1.34 6.27
C MET A 48 -7.33 -0.22 7.31
N ARG A 49 -8.20 -0.39 8.31
CA ARG A 49 -8.25 0.54 9.46
C ARG A 49 -6.94 0.52 10.23
N ALA A 50 -6.47 -0.66 10.63
CA ALA A 50 -5.21 -0.82 11.34
C ALA A 50 -4.01 -0.26 10.53
N HIS A 51 -3.97 -0.49 9.21
CA HIS A 51 -2.95 0.10 8.33
C HIS A 51 -2.99 1.63 8.34
N CYS A 52 -4.17 2.24 8.26
CA CYS A 52 -4.31 3.70 8.30
C CYS A 52 -3.85 4.27 9.64
N ASP A 53 -4.24 3.63 10.75
CA ASP A 53 -3.91 4.07 12.11
C ASP A 53 -2.39 3.95 12.34
N ASN A 54 -1.80 2.80 12.01
CA ASN A 54 -0.36 2.57 12.13
C ASN A 54 0.45 3.54 11.25
N ALA A 55 0.02 3.78 10.01
CA ALA A 55 0.69 4.73 9.12
C ALA A 55 0.63 6.16 9.67
N MET A 56 -0.46 6.56 10.32
CA MET A 56 -0.53 7.86 10.97
C MET A 56 0.47 7.99 12.12
N GLU A 57 0.65 6.96 12.94
CA GLU A 57 1.66 6.97 14.01
C GLU A 57 3.09 7.03 13.45
N ILE A 58 3.39 6.24 12.41
CA ILE A 58 4.69 6.29 11.72
C ILE A 58 4.92 7.68 11.12
N PHE A 59 3.92 8.29 10.49
CA PHE A 59 4.01 9.64 9.95
C PHE A 59 4.37 10.66 11.03
N ARG A 60 3.71 10.62 12.20
CA ARG A 60 4.03 11.52 13.32
C ARG A 60 5.47 11.36 13.80
N TYR A 61 5.93 10.11 13.93
CA TYR A 61 7.31 9.82 14.28
C TYR A 61 8.29 10.38 13.24
N LEU A 62 8.04 10.15 11.95
CA LEU A 62 8.90 10.65 10.88
C LEU A 62 8.89 12.19 10.81
N ALA A 63 7.75 12.84 11.07
CA ALA A 63 7.64 14.29 11.13
C ALA A 63 8.51 14.87 12.27
N GLU A 64 8.51 14.25 13.44
CA GLU A 64 9.43 14.61 14.53
C GLU A 64 10.90 14.41 14.11
N LYS A 65 11.22 13.32 13.40
CA LYS A 65 12.60 13.08 12.90
C LYS A 65 13.01 14.04 11.80
N LYS A 66 12.06 14.57 11.03
CA LYS A 66 12.28 15.63 10.04
C LYS A 66 12.67 16.94 10.72
N GLU A 67 11.98 17.33 11.79
CA GLU A 67 12.32 18.52 12.58
C GLU A 67 13.72 18.42 13.20
N LYS A 68 14.14 17.20 13.58
CA LYS A 68 15.48 16.92 14.11
C LYS A 68 16.57 16.75 13.02
N GLY A 69 16.21 16.92 11.75
CA GLY A 69 17.16 16.87 10.63
C GLY A 69 17.56 15.48 10.16
N PHE A 70 16.93 14.39 10.63
CA PHE A 70 17.23 13.03 10.15
C PHE A 70 16.49 12.66 8.86
N VAL A 71 15.29 13.22 8.67
CA VAL A 71 14.43 12.97 7.50
C VAL A 71 14.39 14.23 6.63
N ASP A 72 14.59 14.07 5.33
CA ASP A 72 14.52 15.15 4.34
C ASP A 72 13.06 15.40 3.93
N ARG A 73 12.36 14.40 3.36
CA ARG A 73 10.97 14.54 2.88
C ARG A 73 10.11 13.36 3.30
N ILE A 74 8.81 13.61 3.44
CA ILE A 74 7.81 12.57 3.74
C ILE A 74 6.67 12.70 2.74
N TYR A 75 6.36 11.60 2.07
CA TYR A 75 5.27 11.44 1.11
C TYR A 75 4.21 10.55 1.76
N PHE A 76 3.14 11.17 2.22
CA PHE A 76 2.02 10.49 2.85
C PHE A 76 0.71 11.25 2.56
N PRO A 77 -0.34 10.59 2.04
CA PRO A 77 -1.63 11.23 1.80
C PRO A 77 -2.28 11.80 3.07
N GLY A 78 -1.92 11.27 4.25
CA GLY A 78 -2.39 11.77 5.53
C GLY A 78 -1.63 12.99 6.07
N ASN A 79 -0.63 13.52 5.37
CA ASN A 79 0.11 14.72 5.79
C ASN A 79 -0.79 15.98 5.71
N PRO A 80 -1.21 16.56 6.86
CA PRO A 80 -2.20 17.63 6.89
C PRO A 80 -1.76 18.89 6.14
N GLY A 81 -2.72 19.62 5.57
CA GLY A 81 -2.46 20.91 4.93
C GLY A 81 -1.86 20.84 3.52
N THR A 82 -1.40 19.68 3.08
CA THR A 82 -0.87 19.48 1.71
C THR A 82 -1.98 19.47 0.66
N LYS A 83 -1.63 19.82 -0.59
CA LYS A 83 -2.55 19.70 -1.75
C LYS A 83 -3.09 18.28 -1.89
N TYR A 84 -2.24 17.27 -1.72
CA TYR A 84 -2.59 15.86 -1.88
C TYR A 84 -3.52 15.37 -0.78
N ASN A 85 -3.33 15.83 0.47
CA ASN A 85 -4.25 15.52 1.55
C ASN A 85 -5.66 16.06 1.29
N LYS A 86 -5.77 17.30 0.80
CA LYS A 86 -7.06 17.91 0.42
C LYS A 86 -7.79 17.12 -0.67
N ILE A 87 -7.06 16.50 -1.59
CA ILE A 87 -7.64 15.63 -2.62
C ILE A 87 -8.06 14.30 -1.98
N GLN A 88 -7.19 13.69 -1.16
CA GLN A 88 -7.43 12.41 -0.53
C GLN A 88 -8.70 12.40 0.32
N VAL A 89 -8.91 13.42 1.17
CA VAL A 89 -10.09 13.49 2.04
C VAL A 89 -11.41 13.65 1.28
N LYS A 90 -11.36 14.12 0.01
CA LYS A 90 -12.56 14.23 -0.84
C LYS A 90 -12.95 12.92 -1.52
N GLN A 91 -11.98 12.02 -1.74
CA GLN A 91 -12.17 10.82 -2.57
C GLN A 91 -12.05 9.50 -1.78
N ALA A 92 -11.55 9.52 -0.55
CA ALA A 92 -11.29 8.32 0.24
C ALA A 92 -11.64 8.50 1.73
N LYS A 93 -11.95 7.38 2.39
CA LYS A 93 -12.31 7.33 3.83
C LYS A 93 -11.09 7.16 4.76
N GLY A 94 -9.89 7.09 4.20
CA GLY A 94 -8.63 6.85 4.93
C GLY A 94 -7.42 7.10 4.04
N TYR A 95 -6.23 6.99 4.62
CA TYR A 95 -4.97 7.37 3.96
C TYR A 95 -4.17 6.19 3.41
N GLY A 96 -4.54 4.96 3.78
CA GLY A 96 -3.80 3.73 3.46
C GLY A 96 -2.62 3.51 4.40
N GLY A 97 -1.92 2.39 4.19
CA GLY A 97 -0.75 1.99 4.98
C GLY A 97 0.61 2.41 4.41
N MET A 98 0.62 3.09 3.26
CA MET A 98 1.85 3.37 2.51
C MET A 98 2.43 4.72 2.90
N ILE A 99 3.73 4.74 3.22
CA ILE A 99 4.51 5.95 3.47
C ILE A 99 5.84 5.80 2.73
N SER A 100 6.25 6.85 2.03
CA SER A 100 7.60 6.96 1.47
C SER A 100 8.30 8.17 2.07
N PHE A 101 9.59 8.11 2.29
CA PHE A 101 10.35 9.23 2.83
C PHE A 101 11.82 9.17 2.38
N SER A 102 12.50 10.32 2.40
CA SER A 102 13.95 10.42 2.17
C SER A 102 14.67 10.76 3.46
N LEU A 103 15.86 10.21 3.65
CA LEU A 103 16.74 10.57 4.76
C LEU A 103 17.64 11.75 4.37
N ASN A 104 18.06 12.55 5.35
CA ASN A 104 19.19 13.48 5.17
C ASN A 104 20.54 12.74 5.25
N SER A 105 20.62 11.56 4.64
CA SER A 105 21.78 10.69 4.68
C SER A 105 21.73 9.74 3.49
N PRO A 106 22.87 9.42 2.85
CA PRO A 106 22.94 8.41 1.81
C PRO A 106 22.76 6.97 2.36
N LYS A 107 22.70 6.80 3.68
CA LYS A 107 22.69 5.51 4.37
C LYS A 107 21.30 4.87 4.46
N ALA A 108 20.49 4.97 3.40
CA ALA A 108 19.14 4.37 3.36
C ALA A 108 19.19 2.84 3.54
N LYS A 109 20.22 2.20 2.99
CA LYS A 109 20.45 0.76 3.15
C LYS A 109 20.71 0.35 4.59
N GLU A 110 21.67 1.00 5.24
CA GLU A 110 22.00 0.73 6.64
C GLU A 110 20.79 0.99 7.56
N PHE A 111 19.99 2.02 7.27
CA PHE A 111 18.75 2.27 7.97
C PHE A 111 17.76 1.10 7.85
N ALA A 112 17.51 0.62 6.62
CA ALA A 112 16.57 -0.48 6.39
C ALA A 112 17.05 -1.79 7.02
N GLU A 113 18.35 -2.08 6.96
CA GLU A 113 18.97 -3.27 7.56
C GLU A 113 18.98 -3.24 9.10
N ALA A 114 18.86 -2.06 9.71
CA ALA A 114 18.82 -1.89 11.16
C ALA A 114 17.41 -2.02 11.77
N LEU A 115 16.38 -2.28 10.97
CA LEU A 115 15.00 -2.45 11.47
C LEU A 115 14.75 -3.90 11.88
N ASP A 116 14.41 -4.12 13.16
CA ASP A 116 14.12 -5.46 13.68
C ASP A 116 12.72 -5.98 13.29
N LEU A 117 11.76 -5.06 13.09
CA LEU A 117 10.36 -5.40 12.82
C LEU A 117 9.99 -5.35 11.33
N PHE A 118 10.62 -4.46 10.57
CA PHE A 118 10.33 -4.30 9.14
C PHE A 118 11.21 -5.26 8.35
N THR A 119 10.60 -6.07 7.48
CA THR A 119 11.34 -6.95 6.58
C THR A 119 11.62 -6.23 5.27
N LEU A 120 12.83 -6.40 4.73
CA LEU A 120 13.16 -5.90 3.40
C LEU A 120 12.42 -6.74 2.33
N GLY A 121 11.56 -6.11 1.52
CA GLY A 121 10.75 -6.82 0.54
C GLY A 121 10.12 -5.93 -0.53
N GLU A 122 9.98 -6.48 -1.74
CA GLU A 122 9.46 -5.78 -2.94
C GLU A 122 7.92 -5.75 -3.02
N SER A 123 7.23 -6.50 -2.15
CA SER A 123 5.76 -6.57 -2.13
C SER A 123 5.16 -5.62 -1.09
N LEU A 124 3.82 -5.51 -1.05
CA LEU A 124 3.10 -4.58 -0.17
C LEU A 124 1.69 -5.07 0.15
N GLY A 125 1.06 -4.46 1.17
CA GLY A 125 -0.36 -4.67 1.50
C GLY A 125 -0.68 -5.97 2.26
N GLY A 126 0.36 -6.71 2.68
CA GLY A 126 0.28 -7.82 3.63
C GLY A 126 0.02 -7.34 5.06
N VAL A 127 0.05 -8.27 6.02
CA VAL A 127 -0.11 -7.94 7.45
C VAL A 127 1.23 -7.59 8.11
N GLU A 128 2.32 -7.98 7.47
CA GLU A 128 3.69 -7.73 7.84
C GLU A 128 4.12 -6.29 7.49
N SER A 129 4.99 -5.72 8.31
CA SER A 129 5.65 -4.45 8.01
C SER A 129 6.81 -4.67 7.03
N LEU A 130 6.78 -3.99 5.90
CA LEU A 130 7.81 -4.11 4.85
C LEU A 130 8.49 -2.76 4.60
N VAL A 131 9.79 -2.80 4.28
CA VAL A 131 10.58 -1.65 3.86
C VAL A 131 11.28 -1.96 2.54
N GLU A 132 11.30 -0.98 1.63
CA GLU A 132 11.98 -1.06 0.34
C GLU A 132 12.86 0.18 0.14
N ILE A 133 13.99 0.00 -0.51
CA ILE A 133 14.89 1.08 -0.91
C ILE A 133 14.70 1.29 -2.41
N LEU A 134 14.13 2.44 -2.79
CA LEU A 134 13.99 2.80 -4.20
C LEU A 134 15.38 3.08 -4.81
N HIS A 135 15.65 2.43 -5.93
CA HIS A 135 16.87 2.59 -6.72
C HIS A 135 16.87 3.89 -7.53
#